data_AF-A0A817SH05-F1
#
_entry.id   AF-A0A817SH05-F1
#
_cell.length_a   1.000
_cell.length_b   1.000
_cell.length_c   1.000
_cell.angle_alpha   90.00
_cell.angle_beta   90.00
_cell.angle_gamma   90.00
#
_symmetry.space_group_name_H-M   'P 1'
#
loop_
_entity.id
_entity.type
_entity.pdbx_description
1 polymer ?
#
loop_
_entity_poly.entity_id
_entity_poly.type
_entity_poly.pdbx_seq_one_letter_code
_entity_poly.pdbx_strand_id
1 'polypeptide(L)'
;MLPQNEALDILVEFLRFHGYTKVKGIDLETIRQLAAIVLKENVFVYGNKIYKQVLGGAMGSSFTLTLANIFMWKWQKELVRRQDMTGEFYGQYIDDIFMTWNKSEKSLKDLLDDGNKWHPNIKLEYKIGKSLPFLDVLFTNNNGILTTSVYHKPAAEPYVVPFLSDHPRHVFVNVIQTSLARAARYSSTFESFNNERRYIQLTLLYNG
;
A
#
# COMPACT_ATOMS: atom_id res chain seq x y z
N MET A 1 -11.50 -6.21 8.71
CA MET A 1 -10.75 -5.51 9.79
C MET A 1 -10.02 -6.53 10.64
N LEU A 2 -8.81 -6.18 11.11
CA LEU A 2 -7.87 -7.07 11.81
C LEU A 2 -8.48 -7.69 13.09
N PRO A 3 -8.63 -9.03 13.19
CA PRO A 3 -9.05 -9.70 14.41
C PRO A 3 -7.96 -9.60 15.49
N GLN A 4 -8.27 -9.00 16.64
CA GLN A 4 -7.25 -8.59 17.61
C GLN A 4 -6.47 -9.77 18.22
N ASN A 5 -7.16 -10.82 18.69
CA ASN A 5 -6.50 -11.97 19.31
C ASN A 5 -5.63 -12.73 18.30
N GLU A 6 -6.18 -13.01 17.12
CA GLU A 6 -5.47 -13.71 16.06
C GLU A 6 -4.24 -12.92 15.59
N ALA A 7 -4.34 -11.60 15.47
CA ALA A 7 -3.21 -10.76 15.12
C ALA A 7 -2.07 -10.83 16.14
N LEU A 8 -2.40 -10.91 17.43
CA LEU A 8 -1.40 -11.07 18.51
C LEU A 8 -0.72 -12.45 18.43
N ASP A 9 -1.47 -13.50 18.08
CA ASP A 9 -0.90 -14.83 17.91
C ASP A 9 0.00 -14.90 16.67
N ILE A 10 -0.41 -14.27 15.57
CA ILE A 10 0.38 -14.16 14.33
C ILE A 10 1.64 -13.32 14.57
N LEU A 11 1.60 -12.29 15.42
CA LEU A 11 2.79 -11.54 15.82
C LEU A 11 3.84 -12.45 16.45
N VAL A 12 3.43 -13.31 17.38
CA VAL A 12 4.35 -14.25 18.04
C VAL A 12 4.86 -15.30 17.05
N GLU A 13 3.99 -15.82 16.17
CA GLU A 13 4.37 -16.73 15.10
C GLU A 13 5.42 -16.10 14.16
N PHE A 14 5.20 -14.85 13.74
CA PHE A 14 6.11 -14.10 12.88
C PHE A 14 7.48 -13.92 13.53
N LEU A 15 7.52 -13.55 14.82
CA LEU A 15 8.77 -13.40 15.56
C LEU A 15 9.53 -14.72 15.66
N ARG A 16 8.83 -15.82 15.97
CA ARG A 16 9.43 -17.17 16.02
C ARG A 16 9.94 -17.62 14.65
N PHE A 17 9.19 -17.34 13.59
CA PHE A 17 9.57 -17.68 12.22
C PHE A 17 10.90 -17.03 11.82
N HIS A 18 11.16 -15.81 12.29
CA HIS A 18 12.43 -15.10 12.07
C HIS A 18 13.51 -15.42 13.13
N GLY A 19 13.32 -16.47 13.93
CA GLY A 19 14.31 -16.95 14.90
C GLY A 19 14.39 -16.14 16.20
N TYR A 20 13.45 -15.22 16.45
CA TYR A 20 13.44 -14.48 17.72
C TYR A 20 12.89 -15.35 18.85
N THR A 21 13.65 -15.43 19.94
CA THR A 21 13.19 -15.92 21.25
C THR A 21 12.94 -14.77 22.22
N LYS A 22 13.63 -13.65 22.02
CA LYS A 22 13.48 -12.38 22.72
C LYS A 22 13.71 -11.22 21.75
N VAL A 23 13.06 -10.08 21.98
CA VAL A 23 13.34 -8.83 21.25
C VAL A 23 13.87 -7.82 22.24
N LYS A 24 15.11 -7.36 22.05
CA LYS A 24 15.81 -6.44 22.97
C LYS A 24 15.75 -6.88 24.45
N GLY A 25 15.85 -8.20 24.69
CA GLY A 25 15.81 -8.80 26.03
C GLY A 25 14.41 -9.09 26.58
N ILE A 26 13.34 -8.65 25.90
CA ILE A 26 11.95 -8.91 26.28
C ILE A 26 11.49 -10.23 25.66
N ASP A 27 10.89 -11.12 26.44
CA ASP A 27 10.34 -12.38 25.95
C ASP A 27 9.08 -12.18 25.09
N LEU A 28 8.79 -13.15 24.22
CA LEU A 28 7.69 -13.04 23.26
C LEU A 28 6.32 -12.96 23.92
N GLU A 29 6.13 -13.55 25.11
CA GLU A 29 4.85 -13.50 25.80
C GLU A 29 4.63 -12.10 26.40
N THR A 30 5.65 -11.50 26.99
CA THR A 30 5.62 -10.10 27.41
C THR A 30 5.36 -9.17 26.23
N ILE A 31 5.97 -9.40 25.06
CA ILE A 31 5.68 -8.62 23.84
C ILE A 31 4.21 -8.77 23.43
N ARG A 32 3.68 -9.99 23.46
CA ARG A 32 2.26 -10.26 23.16
C ARG A 32 1.34 -9.51 24.13
N GLN A 33 1.67 -9.48 25.41
CA GLN A 33 0.91 -8.75 26.43
C GLN A 33 0.96 -7.23 26.22
N LEU A 34 2.13 -6.67 25.95
CA LEU A 34 2.29 -5.25 25.62
C LEU A 34 1.50 -4.87 24.36
N ALA A 35 1.58 -5.70 23.31
CA ALA A 35 0.81 -5.55 22.10
C ALA A 35 -0.70 -5.62 22.37
N ALA A 36 -1.12 -6.52 23.26
CA ALA A 36 -2.52 -6.65 23.66
C ALA A 36 -3.04 -5.39 24.36
N ILE A 37 -2.23 -4.75 25.21
CA ILE A 37 -2.60 -3.48 25.86
C ILE A 37 -2.84 -2.41 24.80
N VAL A 38 -1.90 -2.22 23.86
CA VAL A 38 -2.01 -1.21 22.80
C VAL A 38 -3.24 -1.44 21.91
N LEU A 39 -3.56 -2.70 21.61
CA LEU A 39 -4.64 -3.03 20.69
C LEU A 39 -6.02 -3.05 21.37
N LYS A 40 -6.09 -3.56 22.60
CA LYS A 40 -7.35 -3.79 23.32
C LYS A 40 -7.76 -2.60 24.15
N GLU A 41 -6.84 -1.85 24.76
CA GLU A 41 -7.18 -0.71 25.62
C GLU A 41 -7.34 0.61 24.87
N ASN A 42 -7.79 0.51 23.60
CA ASN A 42 -8.13 1.68 22.80
C ASN A 42 -9.58 2.12 23.05
N VAL A 43 -9.72 3.27 23.71
CA VAL A 43 -11.00 3.90 24.07
C VAL A 43 -11.05 5.32 23.53
N PHE A 44 -12.16 5.72 22.93
CA PHE A 44 -12.36 7.05 22.38
C PHE A 44 -13.76 7.59 22.68
N VAL A 45 -13.92 8.91 22.59
CA VAL A 45 -15.20 9.60 22.81
C VAL A 45 -15.73 10.13 21.49
N TYR A 46 -16.99 9.85 21.19
CA TYR A 46 -17.69 10.42 20.04
C TYR A 46 -19.15 10.71 20.43
N GLY A 47 -19.64 11.91 20.11
CA GLY A 47 -21.01 12.30 20.44
C GLY A 47 -21.36 12.16 21.93
N ASN A 48 -20.43 12.54 22.82
CA ASN A 48 -20.55 12.40 24.28
C ASN A 48 -20.75 10.95 24.79
N LYS A 49 -20.37 9.96 23.99
CA LYS A 49 -20.39 8.53 24.35
C LYS A 49 -18.97 7.95 24.29
N ILE A 50 -18.68 7.03 25.20
CA ILE A 50 -17.40 6.32 25.28
C ILE A 50 -17.52 5.01 24.49
N TYR A 51 -16.56 4.76 23.61
CA TYR A 51 -16.48 3.56 22.78
C TYR A 51 -15.13 2.87 22.99
N LYS A 52 -15.15 1.53 23.01
CA LYS A 52 -13.94 0.69 23.02
C LYS A 52 -13.80 0.00 21.66
N GLN A 53 -12.63 0.07 21.05
CA GLN A 53 -12.38 -0.60 19.79
C GLN A 53 -12.17 -2.11 20.02
N VAL A 54 -13.11 -2.93 19.54
CA VAL A 54 -13.08 -4.40 19.69
C VAL A 54 -12.54 -5.15 18.48
N LEU A 55 -12.43 -4.46 17.32
CA LEU A 55 -11.93 -5.02 16.07
C LEU A 55 -11.02 -3.99 15.37
N GLY A 56 -9.90 -4.45 14.83
CA GLY A 56 -8.85 -3.57 14.33
C GLY A 56 -8.01 -2.97 15.45
N GLY A 57 -7.23 -1.93 15.10
CA GLY A 57 -6.55 -1.06 16.06
C GLY A 57 -6.73 0.41 15.70
N ALA A 58 -6.20 1.29 16.55
CA ALA A 58 -6.29 2.74 16.35
C ALA A 58 -5.71 3.15 14.99
N MET A 59 -6.49 3.88 14.19
CA MET A 59 -5.91 4.59 13.04
C MET A 59 -4.90 5.62 13.56
N GLY A 60 -3.73 5.69 12.93
CA GLY A 60 -2.61 6.54 13.37
C GLY A 60 -1.66 5.90 14.39
N SER A 61 -1.99 4.72 14.93
CA SER A 61 -1.03 3.94 15.72
C SER A 61 0.01 3.30 14.79
N SER A 62 1.28 3.65 14.99
CA SER A 62 2.42 3.05 14.27
C SER A 62 2.47 1.53 14.48
N PHE A 63 2.14 1.07 15.69
CA PHE A 63 2.09 -0.35 16.01
C PHE A 63 0.97 -1.09 15.26
N THR A 64 -0.22 -0.50 15.15
CA THR A 64 -1.34 -1.14 14.44
C THR A 64 -1.02 -1.36 12.97
N LEU A 65 -0.33 -0.41 12.31
CA LEU A 65 0.12 -0.57 10.93
C LEU A 65 1.14 -1.72 10.80
N THR A 66 2.13 -1.77 11.69
CA THR A 66 3.11 -2.88 11.70
C THR A 66 2.42 -4.23 11.90
N LEU A 67 1.47 -4.30 12.83
CA LEU A 67 0.73 -5.53 13.11
C LEU A 67 -0.15 -5.96 11.92
N ALA A 68 -0.78 -5.01 11.22
CA ALA A 68 -1.53 -5.28 10.00
C ALA A 68 -0.63 -5.87 8.89
N ASN A 69 0.57 -5.31 8.69
CA ASN A 69 1.53 -5.86 7.73
C ASN A 69 1.97 -7.29 8.10
N ILE A 70 2.18 -7.57 9.39
CA ILE A 70 2.52 -8.92 9.89
C ILE A 70 1.35 -9.89 9.67
N PHE A 71 0.12 -9.44 9.88
CA PHE A 71 -1.07 -10.24 9.58
C PHE A 71 -1.15 -10.57 8.09
N MET A 72 -0.95 -9.57 7.24
CA MET A 72 -0.95 -9.74 5.79
C MET A 72 0.19 -10.64 5.31
N TRP A 73 1.37 -10.62 5.95
CA TRP A 73 2.46 -11.56 5.67
C TRP A 73 2.00 -13.02 5.77
N LYS A 74 1.20 -13.38 6.79
CA LYS A 74 0.68 -14.73 6.94
C LYS A 74 -0.38 -15.04 5.88
N TRP A 75 -1.33 -14.12 5.69
CA TRP A 75 -2.44 -14.31 4.74
C TRP A 75 -1.96 -14.43 3.29
N GLN A 76 -0.97 -13.63 2.87
CA GLN A 76 -0.51 -13.58 1.47
C GLN A 76 0.54 -14.64 1.11
N LYS A 77 0.90 -15.51 2.04
CA LYS A 77 2.01 -16.47 1.90
C LYS A 77 1.89 -17.33 0.63
N GLU A 78 0.68 -17.78 0.29
CA GLU A 78 0.46 -18.60 -0.89
C GLU A 78 0.53 -17.80 -2.20
N LEU A 79 0.13 -16.52 -2.19
CA LEU A 79 0.28 -15.63 -3.36
C LEU A 79 1.77 -15.39 -3.62
N VAL A 80 2.52 -14.97 -2.60
CA VAL A 80 3.96 -14.71 -2.71
C VAL A 80 4.71 -15.94 -3.18
N ARG A 81 4.47 -17.11 -2.55
CA ARG A 81 5.11 -18.37 -2.93
C ARG A 81 4.89 -18.71 -4.41
N ARG A 82 3.69 -18.46 -4.94
CA ARG A 82 3.39 -18.71 -6.36
C ARG A 82 4.18 -17.79 -7.28
N GLN A 83 4.22 -16.51 -6.95
CA GLN A 83 4.92 -15.49 -7.72
C GLN A 83 6.44 -15.76 -7.74
N ASP A 84 7.02 -16.15 -6.60
CA ASP A 84 8.43 -16.53 -6.49
C ASP A 84 8.77 -17.73 -7.39
N MET A 85 7.89 -18.73 -7.47
CA MET A 85 8.10 -19.92 -8.31
C MET A 85 8.01 -19.62 -9.81
N THR A 86 7.25 -18.60 -10.21
CA THR A 86 7.00 -18.26 -11.62
C THR A 86 7.84 -17.08 -12.11
N GLY A 87 8.59 -16.42 -11.23
CA GLY A 87 9.36 -15.21 -11.56
C GLY A 87 8.45 -14.01 -11.87
N GLU A 88 7.22 -14.04 -11.37
CA GLU A 88 6.25 -12.95 -11.52
C GLU A 88 6.46 -11.89 -10.42
N PHE A 89 6.13 -10.64 -10.72
CA PHE A 89 6.22 -9.56 -9.75
C PHE A 89 5.08 -9.64 -8.73
N TYR A 90 5.42 -9.47 -7.45
CA TYR A 90 4.49 -9.22 -6.36
C TYR A 90 4.98 -8.04 -5.53
N GLY A 91 4.10 -7.06 -5.30
CA GLY A 91 4.37 -5.91 -4.45
C GLY A 91 3.16 -5.59 -3.59
N GLN A 92 3.42 -5.24 -2.33
CA GLN A 92 2.41 -4.78 -1.39
C GLN A 92 2.81 -3.41 -0.87
N TYR A 93 1.86 -2.48 -0.85
CA TYR A 93 1.97 -1.20 -0.18
C TYR A 93 0.79 -1.03 0.77
N ILE A 94 1.01 -1.29 2.06
CA ILE A 94 -0.04 -1.25 3.09
C ILE A 94 -1.20 -2.19 2.71
N ASP A 95 -2.32 -1.64 2.26
CA ASP A 95 -3.54 -2.33 1.86
C ASP A 95 -3.63 -2.63 0.37
N ASP A 96 -2.79 -1.98 -0.46
CA ASP A 96 -2.75 -2.19 -1.89
C ASP A 96 -1.78 -3.32 -2.28
N ILE A 97 -2.21 -4.22 -3.16
CA ILE A 97 -1.38 -5.29 -3.73
C ILE A 97 -1.33 -5.12 -5.26
N PHE A 98 -0.14 -5.24 -5.84
CA PHE A 98 0.08 -5.34 -7.27
C PHE A 98 0.81 -6.64 -7.59
N MET A 99 0.31 -7.37 -8.58
CA MET A 99 0.95 -8.60 -9.05
C MET A 99 0.83 -8.77 -10.56
N THR A 100 1.77 -9.48 -11.15
CA THR A 100 1.71 -9.90 -12.56
C THR A 100 1.28 -11.34 -12.68
N TRP A 101 0.71 -11.72 -13.83
CA TRP A 101 0.26 -13.09 -14.05
C TRP A 101 0.41 -13.50 -15.51
N ASN A 102 1.08 -14.63 -15.73
CA ASN A 102 1.50 -15.17 -17.02
C ASN A 102 0.66 -16.38 -17.46
N LYS A 103 -0.32 -16.80 -16.66
CA LYS A 103 -1.32 -17.82 -17.05
C LYS A 103 -2.62 -17.16 -17.50
N SER A 104 -3.66 -17.96 -17.72
CA SER A 104 -4.96 -17.44 -18.15
C SER A 104 -5.57 -16.53 -17.08
N GLU A 105 -6.27 -15.48 -17.53
CA GLU A 105 -7.05 -14.59 -16.67
C GLU A 105 -8.06 -15.37 -15.82
N LYS A 106 -8.63 -16.45 -16.36
CA LYS A 106 -9.54 -17.34 -15.61
C LYS A 106 -8.86 -17.94 -14.38
N SER A 107 -7.67 -18.51 -14.54
CA SER A 107 -6.94 -19.10 -13.40
C SER A 107 -6.54 -18.06 -12.34
N LEU A 108 -6.34 -16.79 -12.74
CA LEU A 108 -6.08 -15.71 -11.80
C LEU A 108 -7.35 -15.39 -11.00
N LYS A 109 -8.50 -15.26 -11.67
CA LYS A 109 -9.79 -15.03 -11.01
C LYS A 109 -10.10 -16.15 -10.02
N ASP A 110 -9.95 -17.41 -10.45
CA ASP A 110 -10.17 -18.57 -9.58
C ASP A 110 -9.27 -18.53 -8.33
N LEU A 111 -7.99 -18.13 -8.48
CA LEU A 111 -7.06 -17.96 -7.36
C LEU A 111 -7.47 -16.83 -6.41
N LEU A 112 -7.87 -15.67 -6.94
CA LEU A 112 -8.26 -14.51 -6.12
C LEU A 112 -9.60 -14.73 -5.41
N ASP A 113 -10.54 -15.41 -6.08
CA ASP A 113 -11.82 -15.83 -5.50
C ASP A 113 -11.65 -16.90 -4.42
N ASP A 114 -10.66 -17.78 -4.56
CA ASP A 114 -10.23 -18.68 -3.49
C ASP A 114 -9.56 -17.91 -2.34
N GLY A 115 -8.71 -16.92 -2.66
CA GLY A 115 -8.09 -16.01 -1.71
C GLY A 115 -9.07 -15.31 -0.79
N ASN A 116 -10.21 -14.89 -1.35
CA ASN A 116 -11.34 -14.30 -0.62
C ASN A 116 -12.00 -15.24 0.41
N LYS A 117 -11.72 -16.55 0.35
CA LYS A 117 -12.23 -17.55 1.29
C LYS A 117 -11.22 -17.91 2.39
N TRP A 118 -9.95 -17.52 2.24
CA TRP A 118 -8.90 -17.90 3.18
C TRP A 118 -9.10 -17.31 4.57
N HIS A 119 -9.73 -16.12 4.67
CA HIS A 119 -9.96 -15.49 5.96
C HIS A 119 -11.25 -14.64 5.96
N PRO A 120 -12.18 -14.81 6.92
CA PRO A 120 -13.49 -14.15 6.90
C PRO A 120 -13.43 -12.62 6.97
N ASN A 121 -12.37 -12.07 7.58
CA ASN A 121 -12.21 -10.61 7.76
C ASN A 121 -11.36 -9.93 6.68
N ILE A 122 -10.85 -10.68 5.70
CA ILE A 122 -10.06 -10.16 4.58
C ILE A 122 -10.89 -10.35 3.31
N LYS A 123 -11.06 -9.25 2.57
CA LYS A 123 -11.76 -9.25 1.29
C LYS A 123 -10.91 -8.50 0.29
N LEU A 124 -10.51 -9.19 -0.76
CA LEU A 124 -9.83 -8.66 -1.93
C LEU A 124 -10.87 -8.07 -2.88
N GLU A 125 -10.68 -6.79 -3.17
CA GLU A 125 -11.27 -6.13 -4.31
C GLU A 125 -10.19 -5.98 -5.36
N TYR A 126 -10.35 -6.66 -6.50
CA TYR A 126 -9.31 -6.73 -7.51
C TYR A 126 -9.80 -6.23 -8.87
N LYS A 127 -8.86 -5.69 -9.64
CA LYS A 127 -9.04 -5.33 -11.05
C LYS A 127 -7.96 -6.05 -11.85
N ILE A 128 -8.35 -6.66 -12.96
CA ILE A 128 -7.44 -7.35 -13.87
C ILE A 128 -7.51 -6.62 -15.21
N GLY A 129 -6.34 -6.33 -15.78
CA GLY A 129 -6.27 -5.60 -17.03
C GLY A 129 -4.86 -5.49 -17.55
N LYS A 130 -4.76 -5.16 -18.84
CA LYS A 130 -3.48 -4.89 -19.52
C LYS A 130 -2.81 -3.62 -18.98
N SER A 131 -3.60 -2.62 -18.61
CA SER A 131 -3.14 -1.38 -17.99
C SER A 131 -3.88 -1.14 -16.69
N LEU A 132 -3.15 -1.01 -15.58
CA LEU A 132 -3.72 -0.81 -14.25
C LEU A 132 -2.90 0.22 -13.47
N PRO A 133 -3.58 1.16 -12.79
CA PRO A 133 -2.92 2.05 -11.86
C PRO A 133 -2.61 1.31 -10.56
N PHE A 134 -1.44 1.61 -9.99
CA PHE A 134 -1.07 1.26 -8.63
C PHE A 134 -0.40 2.48 -8.00
N LEU A 135 -1.05 3.05 -6.98
CA LEU A 135 -0.71 4.37 -6.43
C LEU A 135 -0.68 5.45 -7.52
N ASP A 136 0.50 6.07 -7.73
CA ASP A 136 0.73 7.15 -8.70
C ASP A 136 1.41 6.64 -9.99
N VAL A 137 1.44 5.32 -10.20
CA VAL A 137 2.09 4.68 -11.35
C VAL A 137 1.07 3.89 -12.16
N LEU A 138 1.01 4.15 -13.47
CA LEU A 138 0.25 3.33 -14.42
C LEU A 138 1.18 2.27 -14.99
N PHE A 139 0.86 1.02 -14.71
CA PHE A 139 1.55 -0.13 -15.28
C PHE A 139 0.81 -0.58 -16.54
N THR A 140 1.53 -0.73 -17.64
CA THR A 140 1.00 -1.22 -18.91
C THR A 140 1.85 -2.38 -19.42
N ASN A 141 1.21 -3.53 -19.59
CA ASN A 141 1.82 -4.72 -20.19
C ASN A 141 1.78 -4.63 -21.72
N ASN A 142 2.94 -4.48 -22.36
CA ASN A 142 3.11 -4.51 -23.80
C ASN A 142 3.62 -5.89 -24.25
N ASN A 143 2.71 -6.86 -24.31
CA ASN A 143 2.98 -8.22 -24.78
C ASN A 143 4.16 -8.91 -24.04
N GLY A 144 4.18 -8.80 -22.72
CA GLY A 144 5.23 -9.36 -21.85
C GLY A 144 6.25 -8.34 -21.37
N ILE A 145 6.28 -7.13 -21.96
CA ILE A 145 7.15 -6.04 -21.51
C ILE A 145 6.33 -5.07 -20.65
N LEU A 146 6.62 -5.02 -19.36
CA LEU A 146 5.98 -4.09 -18.44
C LEU A 146 6.58 -2.69 -18.60
N THR A 147 5.74 -1.71 -18.86
CA THR A 147 6.12 -0.29 -18.95
C THR A 147 5.35 0.53 -17.93
N THR A 148 5.96 1.61 -17.47
CA THR A 148 5.38 2.49 -16.44
C THR A 148 5.26 3.93 -16.92
N SER A 149 4.25 4.63 -16.41
CA SER A 149 4.04 6.07 -16.60
C SER A 149 3.41 6.67 -15.34
N VAL A 150 3.40 8.01 -15.23
CA VAL A 150 2.69 8.68 -14.12
C VAL A 150 1.19 8.49 -14.30
N TYR A 151 0.51 8.06 -13.23
CA TYR A 151 -0.94 7.99 -13.18
C TYR A 151 -1.52 9.21 -12.45
N HIS A 152 -2.45 9.91 -13.10
CA HIS A 152 -3.24 10.96 -12.49
C HIS A 152 -4.62 10.42 -12.17
N LYS A 153 -4.99 10.41 -10.89
CA LYS A 153 -6.33 10.00 -10.47
C LYS A 153 -7.36 10.96 -11.09
N PRO A 154 -8.47 10.48 -11.67
CA PRO A 154 -9.49 11.35 -12.26
C PRO A 154 -10.08 12.38 -11.27
N ALA A 155 -10.08 12.06 -9.98
CA ALA A 155 -10.53 12.95 -8.92
C ALA A 155 -9.44 13.89 -8.39
N ALA A 156 -8.19 13.77 -8.84
CA ALA A 156 -7.13 14.67 -8.45
C ALA A 156 -7.33 16.00 -9.16
N GLU A 157 -7.67 17.03 -8.40
CA GLU A 157 -7.71 18.38 -8.91
C GLU A 157 -6.27 18.85 -9.17
N PRO A 158 -5.99 19.53 -10.30
CA PRO A 158 -4.65 19.94 -10.69
C PRO A 158 -4.18 21.18 -9.90
N TYR A 159 -4.55 21.29 -8.62
CA TYR A 159 -4.16 22.41 -7.79
C TYR A 159 -2.67 22.32 -7.48
N VAL A 160 -1.97 23.35 -7.93
CA VAL A 160 -0.60 23.61 -7.54
C VAL A 160 -0.59 24.89 -6.73
N VAL A 161 0.38 25.03 -5.84
CA VAL A 161 0.59 26.26 -5.07
C VAL A 161 0.70 27.45 -6.06
N PRO A 162 -0.22 28.44 -6.02
CA PRO A 162 -0.20 29.57 -6.95
C PRO A 162 1.07 30.39 -6.80
N PHE A 163 1.71 30.83 -7.90
CA PHE A 163 3.02 31.49 -7.81
C PHE A 163 2.96 32.82 -7.04
N LEU A 164 1.80 33.49 -7.06
CA LEU A 164 1.55 34.75 -6.35
C LEU A 164 1.23 34.60 -4.87
N SER A 165 1.17 33.38 -4.35
CA SER A 165 0.97 33.14 -2.92
C SER A 165 2.20 33.52 -2.09
N ASP A 166 2.00 33.86 -0.81
CA ASP A 166 3.06 34.25 0.12
C ASP A 166 3.87 33.06 0.68
N HIS A 167 4.21 32.11 -0.19
CA HIS A 167 5.08 30.99 0.15
C HIS A 167 6.55 31.30 -0.17
N PRO A 168 7.51 30.78 0.62
CA PRO A 168 8.93 30.95 0.31
C PRO A 168 9.28 30.43 -1.08
N ARG A 169 10.20 31.12 -1.78
CA ARG A 169 10.60 30.76 -3.17
C ARG A 169 11.00 29.30 -3.37
N HIS A 170 11.62 28.69 -2.36
CA HIS A 170 12.05 27.29 -2.45
C HIS A 170 10.87 26.31 -2.57
N VAL A 171 9.67 26.65 -2.10
CA VAL A 171 8.47 25.81 -2.22
C VAL A 171 8.11 25.63 -3.69
N PHE A 172 8.06 26.71 -4.46
CA PHE A 172 7.76 26.66 -5.90
C PHE A 172 8.81 25.87 -6.69
N VAL A 173 10.09 26.09 -6.39
CA VAL A 173 11.18 25.32 -7.00
C VAL A 173 11.03 23.83 -6.69
N ASN A 174 10.71 23.48 -5.44
CA ASN A 174 10.54 22.11 -5.00
C ASN A 174 9.33 21.44 -5.68
N VAL A 175 8.22 22.15 -5.88
CA VAL A 175 7.08 21.63 -6.65
C VAL A 175 7.54 21.19 -8.04
N ILE A 176 8.24 22.06 -8.76
CA ILE A 176 8.72 21.74 -10.13
C ILE A 176 9.72 20.58 -10.09
N GLN A 177 10.72 20.64 -9.20
CA GLN A 177 11.75 19.62 -9.10
C GLN A 177 11.18 18.25 -8.71
N THR A 178 10.28 18.20 -7.75
CA THR A 178 9.67 16.93 -7.29
C THR A 178 8.73 16.35 -8.33
N SER A 179 7.94 17.16 -9.03
CA SER A 179 7.09 16.72 -10.15
C SER A 179 7.92 16.16 -11.31
N LEU A 180 9.00 16.83 -11.70
CA LEU A 180 9.90 16.34 -12.76
C LEU A 180 10.68 15.10 -12.33
N ALA A 181 11.15 15.04 -11.08
CA ALA A 181 11.82 13.86 -10.54
C ALA A 181 10.85 12.66 -10.46
N ARG A 182 9.59 12.89 -10.10
CA ARG A 182 8.53 11.88 -10.14
C ARG A 182 8.32 11.39 -11.58
N ALA A 183 8.17 12.29 -12.54
CA ALA A 183 8.03 11.96 -13.95
C ALA A 183 9.19 11.09 -14.45
N ALA A 184 10.43 11.49 -14.14
CA ALA A 184 11.62 10.75 -14.54
C ALA A 184 11.71 9.36 -13.91
N ARG A 185 11.30 9.20 -12.64
CA ARG A 185 11.33 7.91 -11.94
C ARG A 185 10.23 6.96 -12.41
N TYR A 186 9.04 7.47 -12.72
CA TYR A 186 7.88 6.65 -13.00
C TYR A 186 7.71 6.34 -14.49
N SER A 187 8.33 7.10 -15.39
CA SER A 187 8.27 6.86 -16.82
C SER A 187 9.35 5.90 -17.29
N SER A 188 8.93 4.74 -17.82
CA SER A 188 9.84 3.77 -18.44
C SER A 188 10.37 4.20 -19.80
N THR A 189 9.69 5.12 -20.50
CA THR A 189 10.06 5.58 -21.84
C THR A 189 10.24 7.10 -21.87
N PHE A 190 11.11 7.57 -22.78
CA PHE A 190 11.32 9.01 -22.98
C PHE A 190 10.05 9.72 -23.44
N GLU A 191 9.22 9.06 -24.25
CA GLU A 191 7.94 9.59 -24.69
C GLU A 191 6.97 9.81 -23.51
N SER A 192 6.84 8.81 -22.62
CA SER A 192 6.04 8.91 -21.40
C SER A 192 6.52 10.06 -20.52
N PHE A 193 7.83 10.18 -20.31
CA PHE A 193 8.42 11.29 -19.56
C PHE A 193 8.10 12.65 -20.20
N ASN A 194 8.26 12.77 -21.52
CA ASN A 194 8.03 14.03 -22.21
C ASN A 194 6.55 14.44 -22.21
N ASN A 195 5.62 13.48 -22.25
CA ASN A 195 4.20 13.73 -22.10
C ASN A 195 3.87 14.23 -20.69
N GLU A 196 4.41 13.61 -19.65
CA GLU A 196 4.23 14.09 -18.27
C GLU A 196 4.88 15.46 -18.05
N ARG A 197 6.07 15.70 -18.61
CA ARG A 197 6.73 17.01 -18.56
C ARG A 197 5.86 18.12 -19.17
N ARG A 198 5.22 17.85 -20.31
CA ARG A 198 4.27 18.79 -20.95
C ARG A 198 3.05 19.01 -20.07
N TYR A 199 2.51 17.95 -19.47
CA TYR A 199 1.39 18.05 -18.54
C TYR A 199 1.73 18.94 -17.34
N ILE A 200 2.89 18.73 -16.71
CA ILE A 200 3.39 19.57 -15.60
C ILE A 200 3.53 21.03 -16.04
N GLN A 201 4.12 21.29 -17.21
CA GLN A 201 4.27 22.64 -17.74
C GLN A 201 2.92 23.34 -17.93
N LEU A 202 1.93 22.67 -18.53
CA LEU A 202 0.59 23.20 -18.70
C LEU A 202 -0.06 23.48 -17.34
N THR A 203 0.05 22.54 -16.40
CA THR A 203 -0.53 22.67 -15.06
C THR A 203 0.01 23.90 -14.31
N LEU A 204 1.32 24.17 -14.44
CA LEU A 204 1.95 25.35 -13.86
C LEU A 204 1.49 26.65 -14.54
N LEU A 205 1.34 26.65 -15.86
CA LEU A 205 0.86 27.82 -16.60
C LEU A 205 -0.60 28.17 -16.28
N TYR A 206 -1.45 27.17 -16.03
CA TYR A 206 -2.86 27.39 -15.67
C TYR A 206 -3.06 27.85 -14.23
N ASN A 207 -2.12 27.58 -13.31
CA ASN A 207 -2.24 27.95 -11.90
C ASN A 207 -1.80 29.39 -11.57
N GLY A 208 -1.31 30.15 -12.56
CA GLY A 208 -0.88 31.55 -12.39
C GLY A 208 0.55 31.68 -11.91
#